data_AF-A0A9Q2UGX9-F1
#
_entry.id   AF-A0A9Q2UGX9-F1
#
_cell.length_a   1.000
_cell.length_b   1.000
_cell.length_c   1.000
_cell.angle_alpha   90.00
_cell.angle_beta   90.00
_cell.angle_gamma   90.00
#
_symmetry.space_group_name_H-M   'P 1'
#
loop_
_entity.id
_entity.type
_entity.pdbx_description
1 polymer ?
#
loop_
_entity_poly.entity_id
_entity_poly.type
_entity_poly.pdbx_seq_one_letter_code
_entity_poly.pdbx_strand_id
1 'polypeptide(L)'
;MNKILSKVNFFSLIQNLIKQNIKVIIYFALIIVLIIAGFQIYFFINNKKILELSIAYNDSKYSSSQMDFIGHMNEIAETKSFYGLLASLELINNKINNNKYNESYEDYLKLLNNKNIGNLYKTLLAVHGSYNLFDKINNEKIDKLITYIDESIDSFAGYHLELLFLLSVNNGNINKINSLYEQIIKDDRISLSIKERVKKINEFEKYN
;
A
#
# COMPACT_ATOMS: atom_id res chain seq x y z
N MET A 1 -21.07 24.65 -70.96
CA MET A 1 -19.66 24.24 -70.71
C MET A 1 -19.61 23.62 -69.32
N ASN A 2 -19.72 22.29 -69.21
CA ASN A 2 -19.73 21.61 -67.92
C ASN A 2 -18.29 21.45 -67.41
N LYS A 3 -17.97 22.16 -66.32
CA LYS A 3 -16.69 22.04 -65.60
C LYS A 3 -16.77 20.79 -64.74
N ILE A 4 -16.22 19.67 -65.23
CA ILE A 4 -16.10 18.44 -64.45
C ILE A 4 -15.09 18.72 -63.33
N LEU A 5 -15.59 18.99 -62.11
CA LEU A 5 -14.75 18.99 -60.92
C LEU A 5 -14.28 17.56 -60.67
N SER A 6 -13.00 17.29 -60.92
CA SER A 6 -12.38 16.03 -60.53
C SER A 6 -12.42 15.91 -59.01
N LYS A 7 -13.26 15.02 -58.49
CA LYS A 7 -13.31 14.68 -57.06
C LYS A 7 -12.01 13.96 -56.73
N VAL A 8 -11.02 14.71 -56.23
CA VAL A 8 -9.72 14.13 -55.86
C VAL A 8 -9.98 13.08 -54.78
N ASN A 9 -9.75 11.82 -55.15
CA ASN A 9 -10.08 10.70 -54.29
C ASN A 9 -9.10 10.70 -53.12
N PHE A 10 -9.58 10.82 -51.88
CA PHE A 10 -8.75 10.96 -50.69
C PHE A 10 -7.70 9.84 -50.55
N PHE A 11 -8.07 8.62 -50.97
CA PHE A 11 -7.17 7.47 -51.07
C PHE A 11 -6.01 7.70 -52.04
N SER A 12 -6.23 8.37 -53.16
CA SER A 12 -5.18 8.68 -54.14
C SER A 12 -4.17 9.72 -53.62
N LEU A 13 -4.62 10.65 -52.78
CA LEU A 13 -3.74 11.61 -52.08
C LEU A 13 -2.88 10.91 -51.04
N ILE A 14 -3.47 10.07 -50.19
CA ILE A 14 -2.74 9.26 -49.21
C ILE A 14 -1.74 8.34 -49.90
N GLN A 15 -2.14 7.66 -50.97
CA GLN A 15 -1.27 6.77 -51.72
C GLN A 15 -0.07 7.51 -52.33
N ASN A 16 -0.28 8.70 -52.87
CA ASN A 16 0.80 9.53 -53.42
C ASN A 16 1.74 10.06 -52.32
N LEU A 17 1.20 10.48 -51.17
CA LEU A 17 2.00 10.91 -50.02
C LEU A 17 2.87 9.77 -49.46
N ILE A 18 2.31 8.56 -49.36
CA ILE A 18 3.05 7.35 -48.94
C ILE A 18 4.13 7.02 -49.96
N LYS A 19 3.80 7.00 -51.26
CA LYS A 19 4.78 6.71 -52.33
C LYS A 19 5.94 7.69 -52.34
N GLN A 20 5.67 8.98 -52.19
CA GLN A 20 6.71 10.02 -52.19
C GLN A 20 7.62 9.93 -50.95
N ASN A 21 7.08 9.51 -49.80
CA ASN A 21 7.79 9.53 -48.52
C ASN A 21 8.09 8.15 -47.94
N ILE A 22 8.02 7.08 -48.75
CA ILE A 22 8.08 5.68 -48.27
C ILE A 22 9.32 5.38 -47.43
N LYS A 23 10.48 5.93 -47.80
CA LYS A 23 11.74 5.76 -47.06
C LYS A 23 11.65 6.36 -45.66
N VAL A 24 11.10 7.57 -45.53
CA VAL A 24 10.92 8.27 -44.25
C VAL A 24 9.94 7.50 -43.35
N ILE A 25 8.85 6.98 -43.94
CA ILE A 25 7.86 6.16 -43.21
C ILE A 25 8.52 4.88 -42.67
N ILE A 26 9.37 4.22 -43.46
CA ILE A 26 10.11 3.03 -43.02
C ILE A 26 11.05 3.36 -41.86
N TYR A 27 11.84 4.43 -41.96
CA TYR A 27 12.73 4.84 -40.86
C TYR A 27 11.96 5.18 -39.58
N PHE A 28 10.83 5.88 -39.71
CA PHE A 28 9.97 6.21 -38.58
C PHE A 28 9.37 4.96 -37.92
N ALA A 29 8.87 4.01 -38.72
CA ALA A 29 8.37 2.74 -38.21
C ALA A 29 9.46 1.93 -37.48
N LEU A 30 10.69 1.92 -38.01
CA LEU A 30 11.82 1.24 -37.39
C LEU A 30 12.20 1.86 -36.03
N ILE A 31 12.16 3.19 -35.91
CA ILE A 31 12.37 3.89 -34.63
C ILE A 31 11.29 3.50 -33.61
N ILE A 32 10.02 3.45 -34.01
CA ILE A 32 8.93 3.01 -33.12
C ILE A 32 9.17 1.59 -32.62
N VAL A 33 9.57 0.67 -33.51
CA VAL A 33 9.89 -0.72 -33.12
C VAL A 33 11.02 -0.76 -32.11
N LEU A 34 12.09 0.02 -32.31
CA LEU A 34 13.21 0.10 -31.36
C LEU A 34 12.78 0.65 -29.99
N ILE A 35 11.91 1.66 -29.97
CA ILE A 35 11.36 2.22 -28.71
C ILE A 35 10.54 1.16 -27.96
N ILE A 36 9.65 0.45 -28.68
CA ILE A 36 8.82 -0.60 -28.08
C ILE A 36 9.70 -1.75 -27.56
N ALA A 37 10.68 -2.19 -28.34
CA ALA A 37 11.60 -3.25 -27.94
C ALA A 37 12.42 -2.85 -26.69
N GLY A 38 12.92 -1.61 -26.66
CA GLY A 38 13.61 -1.06 -25.50
C GLY A 38 12.72 -1.04 -24.24
N PHE A 39 11.46 -0.62 -24.38
CA PHE A 39 10.50 -0.61 -23.29
C PHE A 39 10.18 -2.03 -22.79
N GLN A 40 10.02 -3.00 -23.69
CA GLN A 40 9.80 -4.40 -23.33
C GLN A 40 10.99 -5.00 -22.59
N ILE A 41 12.22 -4.74 -23.03
CA ILE A 41 13.44 -5.21 -22.36
C ILE A 41 13.54 -4.61 -20.95
N TYR A 42 13.30 -3.31 -20.81
CA TYR A 42 13.29 -2.63 -19.51
C TYR A 42 12.28 -3.29 -18.55
N PHE A 43 11.05 -3.52 -19.01
CA PHE A 43 10.00 -4.15 -18.21
C PHE A 43 10.35 -5.60 -17.85
N PHE A 44 10.92 -6.36 -18.78
CA PHE A 44 11.37 -7.73 -18.54
C PHE A 44 12.43 -7.80 -17.43
N ILE A 45 13.44 -6.93 -17.47
CA ILE A 45 14.49 -6.87 -16.44
C ILE A 45 13.88 -6.53 -15.06
N ASN A 46 13.00 -5.54 -15.01
CA ASN A 46 12.36 -5.14 -13.75
C ASN A 46 11.50 -6.27 -13.16
N ASN A 47 10.70 -6.95 -14.00
CA ASN A 47 9.88 -8.06 -13.55
C ASN A 47 10.70 -9.25 -13.08
N LYS A 48 11.82 -9.55 -13.76
CA LYS A 48 12.75 -10.59 -13.33
C LYS A 48 13.32 -10.29 -11.94
N LYS A 49 13.72 -9.04 -11.68
CA LYS A 49 14.18 -8.61 -10.36
C LYS A 49 13.09 -8.76 -9.28
N ILE A 50 11.85 -8.40 -9.60
CA ILE A 50 10.71 -8.57 -8.68
C ILE A 50 10.47 -10.05 -8.41
N LEU A 51 10.54 -10.91 -9.43
CA LEU A 51 10.39 -12.35 -9.29
C LEU A 51 11.49 -12.95 -8.40
N GLU A 52 12.75 -12.59 -8.62
CA GLU A 52 13.87 -13.04 -7.79
C GLU A 52 13.70 -12.62 -6.33
N LEU A 53 13.28 -11.37 -6.08
CA LEU A 53 12.97 -10.90 -4.71
C LEU A 53 11.79 -11.65 -4.10
N SER A 54 10.77 -11.99 -4.89
CA SER A 54 9.62 -12.75 -4.41
C SER A 54 9.99 -14.15 -3.95
N ILE A 55 10.88 -14.83 -4.70
CA ILE A 55 11.39 -16.15 -4.38
C ILE A 55 12.24 -16.06 -3.11
N ALA A 56 13.20 -15.14 -3.07
CA ALA A 56 14.06 -14.93 -1.91
C ALA A 56 13.24 -14.64 -0.64
N TYR A 57 12.22 -13.79 -0.73
CA TYR A 57 11.31 -13.50 0.38
C TYR A 57 10.56 -14.74 0.84
N ASN A 58 9.98 -15.49 -0.09
CA ASN A 58 9.21 -16.68 0.22
C ASN A 58 10.08 -17.76 0.89
N ASP A 59 11.25 -18.04 0.33
CA ASP A 59 12.19 -19.02 0.86
C ASP A 59 12.69 -18.62 2.25
N SER A 60 13.00 -17.32 2.44
CA SER A 60 13.42 -16.80 3.74
C SER A 60 12.32 -16.90 4.79
N LYS A 61 11.06 -16.62 4.42
CA LYS A 61 9.91 -16.65 5.32
C LYS A 61 9.67 -18.05 5.92
N TYR A 62 9.95 -19.10 5.15
CA TYR A 62 9.79 -20.48 5.58
C TYR A 62 11.10 -21.14 6.01
N SER A 63 12.16 -20.36 6.25
CA SER A 63 13.40 -20.86 6.80
C SER A 63 13.17 -21.46 8.19
N SER A 64 13.76 -22.63 8.46
CA SER A 64 13.70 -23.29 9.77
C SER A 64 14.65 -22.66 10.80
N SER A 65 15.64 -21.89 10.35
CA SER A 65 16.62 -21.21 11.20
C SER A 65 16.20 -19.76 11.43
N GLN A 66 16.04 -19.37 12.69
CA GLN A 66 15.72 -17.99 13.06
C GLN A 66 16.84 -17.02 12.66
N MET A 67 18.10 -17.45 12.73
CA MET A 67 19.23 -16.61 12.33
C MET A 67 19.21 -16.34 10.83
N ASP A 68 18.92 -17.38 10.03
CA ASP A 68 18.87 -17.26 8.56
C ASP A 68 17.65 -16.43 8.13
N PHE A 69 16.50 -16.64 8.78
CA PHE A 69 15.32 -15.80 8.59
C PHE A 69 15.64 -14.32 8.82
N ILE A 70 16.26 -13.97 9.96
CA ILE A 70 16.59 -12.58 10.29
C ILE A 70 17.61 -12.02 9.29
N GLY A 71 18.65 -12.78 8.97
CA GLY A 71 19.70 -12.37 8.04
C GLY A 71 19.13 -12.01 6.67
N HIS A 72 18.44 -12.96 6.03
CA HIS A 72 17.89 -12.75 4.69
C HIS A 72 16.76 -11.72 4.68
N MET A 73 15.90 -11.66 5.71
CA MET A 73 14.86 -10.63 5.76
C MET A 73 15.43 -9.23 5.89
N ASN A 74 16.54 -9.03 6.60
CA ASN A 74 17.21 -7.73 6.65
C ASN A 74 17.75 -7.34 5.26
N GLU A 75 18.40 -8.27 4.55
CA GLU A 75 18.89 -8.00 3.19
C GLU A 75 17.75 -7.61 2.23
N ILE A 76 16.62 -8.33 2.30
CA ILE A 76 15.46 -8.02 1.47
C ILE A 76 14.84 -6.68 1.89
N ALA A 77 14.77 -6.38 3.18
CA ALA A 77 14.22 -5.13 3.72
C ALA A 77 14.96 -3.87 3.26
N GLU A 78 16.26 -3.97 2.99
CA GLU A 78 17.05 -2.88 2.42
C GLU A 78 16.65 -2.55 0.98
N THR A 79 15.99 -3.47 0.28
CA THR A 79 15.48 -3.21 -1.05
C THR A 79 14.30 -2.23 -0.97
N LYS A 80 14.34 -1.15 -1.75
CA LYS A 80 13.23 -0.19 -1.87
C LYS A 80 12.07 -0.75 -2.71
N SER A 81 11.69 -2.00 -2.46
CA SER A 81 10.69 -2.76 -3.21
C SER A 81 9.49 -3.10 -2.32
N PHE A 82 8.40 -3.58 -2.93
CA PHE A 82 7.25 -4.12 -2.18
C PHE A 82 7.67 -5.26 -1.23
N TYR A 83 8.53 -6.17 -1.69
CA TYR A 83 9.06 -7.25 -0.85
C TYR A 83 9.96 -6.76 0.27
N GLY A 84 10.67 -5.64 0.08
CA GLY A 84 11.42 -5.02 1.17
C GLY A 84 10.52 -4.46 2.28
N LEU A 85 9.37 -3.89 1.91
CA LEU A 85 8.35 -3.50 2.88
C LEU A 85 7.78 -4.71 3.63
N LEU A 86 7.45 -5.79 2.90
CA LEU A 86 6.97 -7.03 3.51
C LEU A 86 8.01 -7.66 4.44
N ALA A 87 9.28 -7.72 4.03
CA ALA A 87 10.37 -8.22 4.87
C ALA A 87 10.54 -7.40 6.15
N SER A 88 10.43 -6.06 6.04
CA SER A 88 10.44 -5.18 7.22
C SER A 88 9.28 -5.49 8.18
N LEU A 89 8.09 -5.79 7.65
CA LEU A 89 6.94 -6.20 8.48
C LEU A 89 7.13 -7.57 9.13
N GLU A 90 7.74 -8.54 8.45
CA GLU A 90 8.06 -9.85 9.04
C GLU A 90 9.09 -9.71 10.18
N LEU A 91 10.10 -8.85 10.03
CA LEU A 91 11.05 -8.55 11.09
C LEU A 91 10.38 -7.91 12.31
N ILE A 92 9.47 -6.97 12.08
CA ILE A 92 8.65 -6.35 13.11
C ILE A 92 7.79 -7.40 13.82
N ASN A 93 7.08 -8.26 13.07
CA ASN A 93 6.25 -9.32 13.64
C ASN A 93 7.09 -10.31 14.47
N ASN A 94 8.29 -10.67 14.01
CA ASN A 94 9.21 -11.47 14.81
C ASN A 94 9.58 -10.76 16.13
N LYS A 95 9.82 -9.44 16.13
CA LYS A 95 10.05 -8.69 17.37
C LYS A 95 8.82 -8.70 18.28
N ILE A 96 7.61 -8.52 17.73
CA ILE A 96 6.35 -8.59 18.48
C ILE A 96 6.17 -9.96 19.14
N ASN A 97 6.40 -11.05 18.40
CA ASN A 97 6.29 -12.42 18.91
C ASN A 97 7.30 -12.70 20.03
N ASN A 98 8.42 -11.97 20.06
CA ASN A 98 9.44 -12.04 21.10
C ASN A 98 9.24 -10.99 22.21
N ASN A 99 8.04 -10.40 22.33
CA ASN A 99 7.69 -9.36 23.31
C ASN A 99 8.54 -8.07 23.23
N LYS A 100 9.24 -7.84 22.12
CA LYS A 100 10.07 -6.64 21.90
C LYS A 100 9.23 -5.49 21.36
N TYR A 101 8.19 -5.10 22.10
CA TYR A 101 7.15 -4.18 21.62
C TYR A 101 7.67 -2.76 21.37
N ASN A 102 8.52 -2.24 22.26
CA ASN A 102 9.10 -0.91 22.09
C ASN A 102 10.03 -0.84 20.86
N GLU A 103 10.85 -1.87 20.64
CA GLU A 103 11.69 -1.95 19.43
C GLU A 103 10.85 -2.05 18.16
N SER A 104 9.77 -2.85 18.21
CA SER A 104 8.82 -2.98 17.09
C SER A 104 8.14 -1.66 16.75
N TYR A 105 7.77 -0.88 17.77
CA TYR A 105 7.21 0.46 17.61
C TYR A 105 8.19 1.42 16.92
N GLU A 106 9.47 1.43 17.31
CA GLU A 106 10.47 2.28 16.66
C GLU A 106 10.68 1.89 15.19
N ASP A 107 10.64 0.59 14.87
CA ASP A 107 10.70 0.12 13.48
C ASP A 107 9.49 0.57 12.66
N TYR A 108 8.27 0.53 13.21
CA TYR A 108 7.09 1.12 12.56
C TYR A 108 7.30 2.61 12.28
N LEU A 109 7.77 3.38 13.25
CA LEU A 109 8.03 4.80 13.07
C LEU A 109 9.08 5.05 11.97
N LYS A 110 10.13 4.23 11.91
CA LYS A 110 11.14 4.33 10.85
C LYS A 110 10.52 4.14 9.46
N LEU A 111 9.62 3.18 9.30
CA LEU A 111 8.90 2.96 8.04
C LEU A 111 7.94 4.11 7.72
N LEU A 112 7.13 4.55 8.69
CA LEU A 112 6.16 5.64 8.51
C LEU A 112 6.82 6.97 8.09
N ASN A 113 8.02 7.23 8.62
CA ASN A 113 8.80 8.42 8.29
C ASN A 113 9.58 8.31 6.97
N ASN A 114 9.61 7.14 6.32
CA ASN A 114 10.28 6.97 5.04
C ASN A 114 9.52 7.72 3.94
N LYS A 115 10.19 8.67 3.28
CA LYS A 115 9.61 9.49 2.19
C LYS A 115 9.32 8.68 0.92
N ASN A 116 9.89 7.49 0.77
CA ASN A 116 9.70 6.64 -0.42
C ASN A 116 8.47 5.74 -0.34
N ILE A 117 7.77 5.71 0.80
CA ILE A 117 6.56 4.90 0.99
C ILE A 117 5.34 5.76 0.68
N GLY A 118 4.49 5.30 -0.24
CA GLY A 118 3.26 5.98 -0.59
C GLY A 118 2.28 6.06 0.58
N ASN A 119 1.42 7.09 0.56
CA ASN A 119 0.52 7.40 1.67
C ASN A 119 -0.44 6.25 2.05
N LEU A 120 -0.93 5.50 1.05
CA LEU A 120 -1.73 4.29 1.26
C LEU A 120 -1.00 3.26 2.14
N TYR A 121 0.28 2.99 1.84
CA TYR A 121 1.08 2.05 2.61
C TYR A 121 1.41 2.58 4.00
N LYS A 122 1.63 3.90 4.16
CA LYS A 122 1.79 4.51 5.49
C LYS A 122 0.55 4.34 6.34
N THR A 123 -0.62 4.59 5.77
CA THR A 123 -1.91 4.39 6.43
C THR A 123 -2.08 2.92 6.84
N LEU A 124 -1.77 1.97 5.96
CA LEU A 124 -1.83 0.55 6.27
C LEU A 124 -0.85 0.16 7.40
N LEU A 125 0.39 0.65 7.36
CA LEU A 125 1.39 0.43 8.41
C LEU A 125 0.92 1.00 9.76
N ALA A 126 0.33 2.18 9.75
CA ALA A 126 -0.18 2.85 10.94
C ALA A 126 -1.32 2.05 11.58
N VAL A 127 -2.29 1.61 10.79
CA VAL A 127 -3.38 0.72 11.24
C VAL A 127 -2.81 -0.60 11.78
N HIS A 128 -1.96 -1.25 11.00
CA HIS A 128 -1.36 -2.53 11.38
C HIS A 128 -0.55 -2.43 12.68
N GLY A 129 0.30 -1.41 12.81
CA GLY A 129 1.07 -1.15 14.01
C GLY A 129 0.20 -0.84 15.21
N SER A 130 -0.83 0.00 15.03
CA SER A 130 -1.76 0.39 16.10
C SER A 130 -2.49 -0.82 16.68
N TYR A 131 -3.05 -1.70 15.84
CA TYR A 131 -3.72 -2.91 16.34
C TYR A 131 -2.75 -3.91 16.97
N ASN A 132 -1.61 -4.20 16.32
CA ASN A 132 -0.71 -5.24 16.81
C ASN A 132 0.02 -4.87 18.10
N LEU A 133 0.18 -3.58 18.36
CA LEU A 133 0.81 -3.04 19.57
C LEU A 133 -0.20 -2.52 20.59
N PHE A 134 -1.50 -2.53 20.27
CA PHE A 134 -2.56 -2.10 21.18
C PHE A 134 -2.46 -2.86 22.50
N ASP A 135 -2.54 -2.15 23.62
CA ASP A 135 -2.40 -2.67 24.99
C ASP A 135 -1.03 -3.32 25.34
N LYS A 136 -0.06 -3.29 24.42
CA LYS A 136 1.31 -3.80 24.63
C LYS A 136 2.34 -2.69 24.84
N ILE A 137 1.98 -1.46 24.50
CA ILE A 137 2.75 -0.24 24.71
C ILE A 137 1.83 0.85 25.26
N ASN A 138 2.41 1.97 25.70
CA ASN A 138 1.62 3.06 26.28
C ASN A 138 0.65 3.70 25.25
N ASN A 139 -0.42 4.30 25.78
CA ASN A 139 -1.49 4.90 24.98
C ASN A 139 -0.98 6.08 24.12
N GLU A 140 0.02 6.84 24.58
CA GLU A 140 0.62 7.94 23.81
C GLU A 140 1.30 7.46 22.52
N LYS A 141 1.98 6.31 22.56
CA LYS A 141 2.60 5.72 21.36
C LYS A 141 1.55 5.21 20.38
N ILE A 142 0.46 4.63 20.87
CA ILE A 142 -0.67 4.23 20.04
C ILE A 142 -1.32 5.45 19.38
N ASP A 143 -1.59 6.50 20.15
CA ASP A 143 -2.12 7.77 19.62
C ASP A 143 -1.23 8.32 18.51
N LYS A 144 0.10 8.33 18.74
CA LYS A 144 1.07 8.74 17.72
C LYS A 144 1.01 7.88 16.45
N LEU A 145 0.85 6.56 16.52
CA LEU A 145 0.68 5.74 15.32
C LEU A 145 -0.61 6.08 14.58
N ILE A 146 -1.70 6.29 15.31
CA ILE A 146 -3.02 6.63 14.75
C ILE A 146 -2.94 7.94 13.94
N THR A 147 -2.11 8.91 14.32
CA THR A 147 -1.94 10.17 13.56
C THR A 147 -1.44 9.99 12.12
N TYR A 148 -0.87 8.83 11.77
CA TYR A 148 -0.42 8.53 10.40
C TYR A 148 -1.51 7.91 9.51
N ILE A 149 -2.70 7.66 10.06
CA ILE A 149 -3.83 7.10 9.31
C ILE A 149 -4.50 8.23 8.51
N ASP A 150 -4.44 8.14 7.17
CA ASP A 150 -5.12 9.12 6.33
C ASP A 150 -6.62 8.80 6.18
N GLU A 151 -7.45 9.65 6.77
CA GLU A 151 -8.90 9.54 6.74
C GLU A 151 -9.53 9.92 5.38
N SER A 152 -8.77 10.55 4.48
CA SER A 152 -9.25 10.83 3.11
C SER A 152 -9.45 9.57 2.27
N ILE A 153 -8.88 8.45 2.71
CA ILE A 153 -9.08 7.14 2.11
C ILE A 153 -10.26 6.47 2.82
N ASP A 154 -11.44 6.49 2.21
CA ASP A 154 -12.70 6.04 2.82
C ASP A 154 -12.62 4.65 3.48
N SER A 155 -11.84 3.72 2.91
CA SER A 155 -11.66 2.37 3.46
C SER A 155 -10.98 2.36 4.84
N PHE A 156 -10.30 3.43 5.24
CA PHE A 156 -9.57 3.53 6.51
C PHE A 156 -10.28 4.35 7.58
N ALA A 157 -11.29 5.13 7.23
CA ALA A 157 -12.05 5.93 8.20
C ALA A 157 -12.62 5.07 9.34
N GLY A 158 -13.15 3.88 9.03
CA GLY A 158 -13.67 2.95 10.04
C GLY A 158 -12.58 2.43 10.99
N TYR A 159 -11.40 2.08 10.48
CA TYR A 159 -10.29 1.61 11.30
C TYR A 159 -9.73 2.72 12.20
N HIS A 160 -9.64 3.94 11.67
CA HIS A 160 -9.25 5.11 12.45
C HIS A 160 -10.18 5.33 13.65
N LEU A 161 -11.49 5.37 13.40
CA LEU A 161 -12.50 5.58 14.44
C LEU A 161 -12.53 4.43 15.45
N GLU A 162 -12.40 3.18 15.01
CA GLU A 162 -12.32 2.03 15.91
C GLU A 162 -11.08 2.14 16.82
N LEU A 163 -9.91 2.47 16.30
CA LEU A 163 -8.69 2.64 17.10
C LEU A 163 -8.83 3.77 18.12
N LEU A 164 -9.42 4.90 17.74
CA LEU A 164 -9.73 6.00 18.68
C LEU A 164 -10.74 5.57 19.74
N PHE A 165 -11.73 4.76 19.38
CA PHE A 165 -12.71 4.21 20.32
C PHE A 165 -12.04 3.30 21.33
N LEU A 166 -11.23 2.34 20.87
CA LEU A 166 -10.47 1.42 21.73
C LEU A 166 -9.55 2.20 22.68
N LEU A 167 -8.84 3.21 22.19
CA LEU A 167 -7.97 4.05 23.01
C LEU A 167 -8.77 4.84 24.07
N SER A 168 -10.00 5.25 23.75
CA SER A 168 -10.88 5.95 24.69
C SER A 168 -11.41 5.02 25.78
N VAL A 169 -11.71 3.76 25.44
CA VAL A 169 -12.02 2.69 26.38
C VAL A 169 -10.87 2.47 27.35
N ASN A 170 -9.64 2.28 26.84
CA ASN A 170 -8.47 2.03 27.69
C ASN A 170 -8.13 3.21 28.63
N ASN A 171 -8.51 4.42 28.25
CA ASN A 171 -8.33 5.63 29.06
C ASN A 171 -9.52 5.91 30.01
N GLY A 172 -10.60 5.13 29.98
CA GLY A 172 -11.80 5.36 30.79
C GLY A 172 -12.56 6.66 30.45
N ASN A 173 -12.39 7.21 29.24
CA ASN A 173 -13.03 8.47 28.84
C ASN A 173 -14.46 8.24 28.33
N ILE A 174 -15.41 8.07 29.26
CA ILE A 174 -16.82 7.74 28.96
C ILE A 174 -17.47 8.68 27.94
N ASN A 175 -17.20 9.98 28.02
CA ASN A 175 -17.76 10.95 27.08
C ASN A 175 -17.27 10.70 25.66
N LYS A 176 -15.97 10.44 25.50
CA LYS A 176 -15.35 10.16 24.19
C LYS A 176 -15.79 8.78 23.66
N ILE A 177 -15.92 7.78 24.53
CA ILE A 177 -16.45 6.45 24.19
C ILE A 177 -17.86 6.57 23.59
N ASN A 178 -18.78 7.24 24.28
CA ASN A 178 -20.16 7.40 23.80
C ASN A 178 -20.23 8.18 22.48
N SER A 179 -19.45 9.26 22.35
CA SER A 179 -19.39 10.05 21.11
C SER A 179 -18.88 9.22 19.93
N LEU A 180 -17.78 8.47 20.11
CA LEU A 180 -17.19 7.65 19.05
C LEU A 180 -18.07 6.45 18.71
N TYR A 181 -18.69 5.82 19.70
CA TYR A 181 -19.67 4.75 19.49
C TYR A 181 -20.79 5.21 18.57
N GLU A 182 -21.45 6.33 18.88
CA GLU A 182 -22.54 6.86 18.07
C GLU A 182 -22.10 7.22 16.65
N GLN A 183 -20.92 7.84 16.52
CA GLN A 183 -20.32 8.16 15.22
C GLN A 183 -20.11 6.89 14.39
N ILE A 184 -19.55 5.83 14.99
CA ILE A 184 -19.24 4.59 14.30
C ILE A 184 -20.50 3.86 13.84
N ILE A 185 -21.53 3.78 14.71
CA ILE A 185 -22.77 3.05 14.39
C ILE A 185 -23.57 3.76 13.29
N LYS A 186 -23.60 5.10 13.30
CA LYS A 186 -24.38 5.91 12.36
C LYS A 186 -23.71 6.16 11.01
N ASP A 187 -22.39 6.00 10.89
CA ASP A 187 -21.68 6.26 9.63
C ASP A 187 -21.87 5.09 8.65
N ASP A 188 -22.55 5.36 7.53
CA ASP A 188 -22.85 4.36 6.49
C ASP A 188 -21.62 3.88 5.71
N ARG A 189 -20.51 4.61 5.77
CA ARG A 189 -19.25 4.22 5.12
C ARG A 189 -18.53 3.12 5.90
N ILE A 190 -18.84 2.96 7.19
CA ILE A 190 -18.17 2.00 8.06
C ILE A 190 -18.76 0.61 7.88
N SER A 191 -17.87 -0.37 7.68
CA SER A 191 -18.29 -1.77 7.54
C SER A 191 -19.04 -2.30 8.76
N LEU A 192 -20.03 -3.17 8.50
CA LEU A 192 -20.76 -3.88 9.55
C LEU A 192 -19.84 -4.62 10.53
N SER A 193 -18.71 -5.16 10.04
CA SER A 193 -17.74 -5.87 10.88
C SER A 193 -17.15 -4.98 11.98
N ILE A 194 -16.80 -3.73 11.66
CA ILE A 194 -16.30 -2.76 12.64
C ILE A 194 -17.41 -2.38 13.62
N LYS A 195 -18.62 -2.08 13.11
CA LYS A 195 -19.78 -1.72 13.95
C LYS A 195 -20.09 -2.81 14.98
N GLU A 196 -20.07 -4.08 14.57
CA GLU A 196 -20.32 -5.22 15.45
C GLU A 196 -19.24 -5.38 16.53
N ARG A 197 -17.95 -5.21 16.20
CA ARG A 197 -16.88 -5.26 17.20
C ARG A 197 -17.03 -4.14 18.24
N VAL A 198 -17.22 -2.91 17.76
CA VAL A 198 -17.40 -1.73 18.62
C VAL A 198 -18.63 -1.86 19.51
N LYS A 199 -19.74 -2.39 18.97
CA LYS A 199 -20.95 -2.68 19.75
C LYS A 199 -20.70 -3.67 20.88
N LYS A 200 -20.06 -4.81 20.59
CA LYS A 200 -19.74 -5.82 21.61
C LYS A 200 -18.87 -5.26 22.73
N ILE A 201 -17.86 -4.46 22.38
CA ILE A 201 -16.98 -3.83 23.39
C ILE A 201 -17.75 -2.81 24.21
N ASN A 202 -18.52 -1.92 23.57
CA ASN A 202 -19.32 -0.91 24.27
C ASN A 202 -20.38 -1.52 25.21
N GLU A 203 -20.99 -2.65 24.82
CA GLU A 203 -21.89 -3.40 25.70
C GLU A 203 -21.14 -4.00 26.88
N PHE A 204 -19.97 -4.60 26.65
CA PHE A 204 -19.13 -5.15 27.72
C PHE A 204 -18.75 -4.08 28.76
N GLU A 205 -18.34 -2.89 28.33
CA GLU A 205 -17.96 -1.77 29.21
C GLU A 205 -19.13 -1.14 29.99
N LYS A 206 -20.38 -1.32 29.53
CA LYS A 206 -21.57 -0.77 30.22
C LYS A 206 -22.11 -1.69 31.30
N TYR A 207 -21.85 -2.98 31.20
CA TYR A 207 -22.49 -4.01 32.01
C TYR A 207 -21.52 -4.80 32.90
N ASN A 208 -20.22 -4.49 32.86
CA ASN A 208 -19.19 -5.00 33.79
C ASN A 208 -18.47 -3.82 34.45
#